data_AF-A0A6M4YA29-F1
#
_entry.id   AF-A0A6M4YA29-F1
#
_cell.length_a   1.000
_cell.length_b   1.000
_cell.length_c   1.000
_cell.angle_alpha   90.00
_cell.angle_beta   90.00
_cell.angle_gamma   90.00
#
_symmetry.space_group_name_H-M   'P 1'
#
loop_
_entity.id
_entity.type
_entity.pdbx_description
1 polymer ?
#
loop_
_entity_poly.entity_id
_entity_poly.type
_entity_poly.pdbx_seq_one_letter_code
_entity_poly.pdbx_strand_id
1 'polypeptide(L)' 'MARGGTKMDVSTLQRLDANILLGIINEKLRLECDGLEELLAYYDMTEDQLATRLQQIGYHYDPMSNQFKAHG' A
#
# COMPACT_ATOMS: atom_id res chain seq x y z
N MET A 1 8.17 18.10 -20.16
CA MET A 1 7.61 18.46 -18.85
C MET A 1 7.22 17.17 -18.13
N ALA A 2 8.11 16.61 -17.31
CA ALA A 2 7.77 15.46 -16.47
C ALA A 2 6.92 16.00 -15.31
N ARG A 3 5.65 15.59 -15.25
CA ARG A 3 4.79 15.86 -14.10
C ARG A 3 5.39 15.09 -12.92
N GLY A 4 6.10 15.80 -12.04
CA GLY A 4 6.52 15.26 -10.75
C GLY A 4 5.27 15.02 -9.91
N GLY A 5 4.67 13.84 -10.05
CA GLY A 5 3.84 13.29 -8.99
C GLY A 5 4.76 13.20 -7.77
N THR A 6 4.43 13.92 -6.70
CA THR A 6 5.16 13.87 -5.45
C THR A 6 5.13 12.42 -4.97
N LYS A 7 6.24 11.69 -5.19
CA LYS A 7 6.47 10.39 -4.59
C LYS A 7 6.37 10.61 -3.08
N MET A 8 5.27 10.16 -2.47
CA MET A 8 5.15 10.22 -1.02
C MET A 8 6.30 9.40 -0.45
N ASP A 9 7.12 10.04 0.37
CA ASP A 9 8.29 9.41 0.96
C ASP A 9 7.87 8.25 1.87
N VAL A 10 8.56 7.11 1.76
CA VAL A 10 8.27 5.90 2.55
C VAL A 10 8.28 6.17 4.05
N SER A 11 9.14 7.08 4.50
CA SER A 11 9.22 7.49 5.91
C SER A 11 7.95 8.18 6.37
N THR A 12 7.20 8.81 5.46
CA THR A 12 5.88 9.38 5.76
C THR A 12 4.84 8.28 5.90
N LEU A 13 4.84 7.28 5.01
CA LEU A 13 3.92 6.13 5.10
C LEU A 13 4.09 5.35 6.39
N GLN A 14 5.33 5.16 6.84
CA GLN A 14 5.65 4.47 8.10
C GLN A 14 5.05 5.17 9.34
N ARG A 15 4.76 6.48 9.26
CA ARG A 15 4.17 7.26 10.36
C ARG A 15 2.65 7.41 10.30
N LEU A 16 2.02 7.03 9.18
CA LEU A 16 0.58 7.15 9.03
C LEU A 16 -0.19 6.19 9.93
N ASP A 17 -1.40 6.57 10.33
CA ASP A 17 -2.39 5.66 10.90
C ASP A 17 -2.67 4.52 9.91
N ALA A 18 -2.86 3.30 10.41
CA ALA A 18 -3.04 2.12 9.58
C ALA A 18 -4.28 2.21 8.65
N ASN A 19 -5.35 2.88 9.08
CA ASN A 19 -6.55 3.07 8.25
C ASN A 19 -6.29 4.05 7.10
N ILE A 20 -5.48 5.08 7.33
CA ILE A 20 -5.07 6.02 6.27
C ILE A 20 -4.12 5.32 5.29
N LEU A 21 -3.16 4.55 5.80
CA LEU A 21 -2.24 3.76 4.98
C LEU A 21 -3.01 2.80 4.06
N LEU A 22 -4.00 2.08 4.61
CA LEU A 22 -4.88 1.20 3.84
C LEU A 22 -5.53 1.90 2.64
N GLY A 23 -6.09 3.09 2.86
CA GLY A 23 -6.73 3.88 1.81
C GLY A 23 -5.77 4.24 0.68
N ILE A 24 -4.58 4.75 1.03
CA ILE A 24 -3.55 5.14 0.05
C ILE A 24 -3.07 3.94 -0.76
N ILE A 25 -2.77 2.82 -0.07
CA ILE A 25 -2.25 1.62 -0.71
C ILE A 25 -3.27 1.01 -1.66
N ASN A 26 -4.54 0.92 -1.25
CA ASN A 26 -5.60 0.42 -2.13
C ASN A 26 -5.88 1.35 -3.32
N GLU A 27 -5.74 2.68 -3.15
CA GLU A 27 -5.85 3.61 -4.27
C GLU A 27 -4.71 3.41 -5.28
N LYS A 28 -3.47 3.23 -4.81
CA LYS A 28 -2.34 2.92 -5.70
C LYS A 28 -2.45 1.60 -6.42
N LEU A 29 -2.82 0.54 -5.72
CA LEU A 29 -3.06 -0.76 -6.36
C LEU A 29 -4.19 -0.69 -7.41
N ARG A 30 -5.20 0.17 -7.19
CA ARG A 30 -6.29 0.32 -8.17
C ARG A 30 -5.91 1.12 -9.40
N LEU A 31 -5.08 2.15 -9.25
CA LEU A 31 -4.85 3.14 -10.30
C LEU A 31 -3.51 3.00 -11.01
N GLU A 32 -2.48 2.47 -10.34
CA GLU A 32 -1.09 2.64 -10.77
C GLU A 32 -0.24 1.38 -10.69
N CYS A 33 -0.59 0.38 -9.88
CA CYS A 33 0.24 -0.84 -9.73
C CYS A 33 -0.51 -2.09 -10.19
N ASP A 34 0.15 -2.94 -10.97
CA ASP A 34 -0.40 -4.22 -11.46
C ASP A 34 -0.45 -5.30 -10.36
N GLY A 35 0.19 -5.05 -9.22
CA GLY A 35 0.21 -5.96 -8.08
C GLY A 35 1.00 -5.45 -6.89
N LEU A 36 1.02 -6.28 -5.83
CA LEU A 36 1.74 -5.99 -4.60
C LEU A 36 3.25 -5.77 -4.83
N GLU A 37 3.90 -6.57 -5.68
CA GLU A 37 5.34 -6.44 -5.94
C GLU A 37 5.72 -5.05 -6.48
N GLU A 38 4.96 -4.54 -7.46
CA GLU A 38 5.21 -3.21 -8.03
C GLU A 38 4.96 -2.09 -7.01
N LEU A 39 3.91 -2.22 -6.19
CA LEU A 39 3.64 -1.28 -5.11
C LEU A 39 4.80 -1.25 -4.09
N LEU A 40 5.30 -2.41 -3.69
CA LEU A 40 6.41 -2.53 -2.74
C LEU A 40 7.68 -1.90 -3.31
N ALA A 41 7.99 -2.15 -4.59
CA ALA A 41 9.11 -1.52 -5.29
C ALA A 41 8.94 0.00 -5.43
N TYR A 42 7.73 0.48 -5.73
CA TYR A 42 7.43 1.90 -5.87
C TYR A 42 7.73 2.65 -4.57
N TYR A 43 7.28 2.11 -3.44
CA TYR A 43 7.46 2.72 -2.13
C TYR A 43 8.74 2.30 -1.41
N ASP A 44 9.60 1.47 -2.00
CA ASP A 44 10.81 0.96 -1.37
C ASP A 44 10.53 0.34 0.02
N MET A 45 9.52 -0.52 0.06
CA MET A 45 9.06 -1.18 1.28
C MET A 45 9.04 -2.70 1.12
N THR A 46 9.11 -3.44 2.22
CA THR A 46 8.98 -4.90 2.22
C THR A 46 7.55 -5.32 2.48
N GLU A 47 7.17 -6.49 1.97
CA GLU A 47 5.86 -7.08 2.21
C GLU A 47 5.57 -7.21 3.72
N ASP A 48 6.54 -7.71 4.49
CA ASP A 48 6.41 -7.88 5.94
C ASP A 48 6.08 -6.57 6.68
N GLN A 49 6.71 -5.46 6.30
CA GLN A 49 6.43 -4.14 6.89
C GLN A 49 5.00 -3.70 6.62
N LEU A 50 4.51 -3.86 5.38
CA LEU A 50 3.17 -3.45 5.01
C LEU A 50 2.12 -4.39 5.62
N ALA A 51 2.32 -5.70 5.48
CA ALA A 51 1.44 -6.74 5.97
C ALA A 51 1.27 -6.64 7.49
N THR A 52 2.35 -6.48 8.26
CA THR A 52 2.27 -6.34 9.72
C THR A 52 1.34 -5.19 10.13
N ARG A 53 1.42 -4.04 9.45
CA ARG A 53 0.59 -2.88 9.80
C ARG A 53 -0.88 -3.06 9.41
N LEU A 54 -1.15 -3.68 8.27
CA LEU A 54 -2.52 -3.88 7.80
C LEU A 54 -3.20 -5.07 8.49
N GLN A 55 -2.44 -6.09 8.91
CA GLN A 55 -2.95 -7.17 9.74
C GLN A 55 -3.40 -6.70 11.13
N GLN A 56 -2.73 -5.69 11.72
CA GLN A 56 -3.14 -5.09 13.00
C GLN A 56 -4.56 -4.51 12.98
N ILE A 57 -5.05 -4.13 11.79
CA ILE A 57 -6.41 -3.64 11.58
C ILE A 57 -7.31 -4.67 10.86
N GLY A 58 -6.85 -5.91 10.70
CA GLY A 58 -7.63 -7.03 10.15
C GLY A 58 -7.66 -7.14 8.62
N TYR A 59 -6.71 -6.52 7.92
CA TYR A 59 -6.67 -6.50 6.44
C TYR A 59 -5.53 -7.34 5.87
N HIS A 60 -5.85 -8.08 4.80
CA HIS A 60 -4.92 -8.91 4.05
C HIS A 60 -4.99 -8.61 2.56
N TYR A 61 -3.87 -8.76 1.86
CA TYR A 61 -3.83 -8.57 0.41
C TYR A 61 -4.61 -9.70 -0.29
N ASP A 62 -5.51 -9.32 -1.19
CA ASP A 62 -6.29 -10.20 -2.07
C ASP A 62 -5.80 -10.02 -3.51
N PRO A 63 -4.97 -10.94 -4.05
CA PRO A 63 -4.46 -10.85 -5.42
C PRO A 63 -5.55 -10.85 -6.49
N MET A 64 -6.72 -11.43 -6.21
CA MET A 64 -7.82 -11.51 -7.17
C MET A 64 -8.43 -10.12 -7.46
N SER A 65 -8.43 -9.24 -6.47
CA SER A 65 -8.96 -7.88 -6.61
C SER A 65 -7.90 -6.78 -6.58
N ASN A 66 -6.63 -7.19 -6.51
CA ASN A 66 -5.46 -6.35 -6.35
C ASN A 66 -5.64 -5.32 -5.21
N GLN A 67 -6.15 -5.75 -4.05
CA GLN A 67 -6.48 -4.84 -2.95
C GLN A 67 -6.35 -5.54 -1.60
N PHE A 68 -6.09 -4.76 -0.55
CA PHE A 68 -6.24 -5.21 0.83
C PHE A 68 -7.71 -5.18 1.26
N LYS A 69 -8.19 -6.31 1.80
CA LYS A 69 -9.57 -6.48 2.27
C LYS A 69 -9.59 -6.98 3.70
N ALA A 70 -10.63 -6.60 4.44
CA ALA A 70 -10.89 -7.14 5.75
C ALA A 70 -11.16 -8.64 5.61
N HIS A 71 -10.40 -9.46 6.33
CA HIS A 71 -10.76 -10.86 6.49
C HIS A 71 -11.70 -10.94 7.71
N GLY A 72 -12.97 -11.28 7.45
CA GLY A 72 -13.92 -11.63 8.51
C GLY A 72 -13.56 -12.94 9.17
#